data_AF-A0A7V9ZRH0-F1
#
_entry.id   AF-A0A7V9ZRH0-F1
#
_cell.length_a   1.000
_cell.length_b   1.000
_cell.length_c   1.000
_cell.angle_alpha   90.00
_cell.angle_beta   90.00
_cell.angle_gamma   90.00
#
_symmetry.space_group_name_H-M   'P 1'
#
loop_
_entity.id
_entity.type
_entity.pdbx_description
1 polymer ?
#
loop_
_entity_poly.entity_id
_entity_poly.type
_entity_poly.pdbx_seq_one_letter_code
_entity_poly.pdbx_strand_id
1 'polypeptide(L)'
;MYNVKPMGLLDWKRRAQTMDNEAIAERFTRLAALMEIRGDDTFRIRSYRNAAEVIETWPNPLKRIAEEEGVKGLQTLPGVGKAISGKIMEMLESGTFDAWETLTLETPETALDLLCVDGVGLKTAATLHQQFKISSLDDLRKFVAGGGLEMVDGIGEKSAERIMESLKRL
;
A
#
# COMPACT_ATOMS: atom_id res chain seq x y z
N MET A 1 -2.60 -0.87 29.89
CA MET A 1 -3.56 -1.90 29.44
C MET A 1 -4.60 -1.20 28.59
N TYR A 2 -4.50 -1.26 27.26
CA TYR A 2 -5.52 -0.70 26.37
C TYR A 2 -6.63 -1.71 26.20
N ASN A 3 -7.80 -1.37 26.77
CA ASN A 3 -9.01 -2.17 26.70
C ASN A 3 -9.69 -1.92 25.34
N VAL A 4 -9.38 -2.76 24.35
CA VAL A 4 -10.08 -2.75 23.06
C VAL A 4 -11.41 -3.49 23.25
N LYS A 5 -12.50 -2.73 23.30
CA LYS A 5 -13.86 -3.29 23.18
C LYS A 5 -14.02 -3.95 21.80
N PRO A 6 -14.75 -5.07 21.69
CA PRO A 6 -14.97 -5.72 20.40
C PRO A 6 -15.84 -4.82 19.49
N MET A 7 -15.26 -4.37 18.37
CA MET A 7 -15.95 -3.57 17.35
C MET A 7 -16.70 -4.48 16.37
N GLY A 8 -17.92 -4.09 16.04
CA GLY A 8 -18.83 -4.89 15.21
C GLY A 8 -18.55 -4.75 13.71
N LEU A 9 -19.03 -5.71 12.92
CA LEU A 9 -18.98 -5.74 11.45
C LEU A 9 -19.68 -4.55 10.74
N LEU A 10 -20.35 -3.66 11.48
CA LEU A 10 -20.97 -2.44 10.95
C LEU A 10 -20.09 -1.20 11.15
N ASP A 11 -19.11 -1.26 12.06
CA ASP A 11 -18.23 -0.12 12.36
C ASP A 11 -17.15 0.07 11.29
N TRP A 12 -16.67 -1.00 10.66
CA TRP A 12 -15.66 -0.91 9.59
C TRP A 12 -16.25 -0.35 8.28
N LYS A 13 -17.51 -0.67 7.94
CA LYS A 13 -18.18 -0.12 6.75
C LYS A 13 -18.49 1.37 6.85
N ARG A 14 -18.55 1.93 8.06
CA ARG A 14 -18.83 3.35 8.31
C ARG A 14 -17.56 4.21 8.29
N ARG A 15 -16.42 3.65 8.69
CA ARG A 15 -15.10 4.33 8.61
C ARG A 15 -14.57 4.45 7.18
N ALA A 16 -14.98 3.57 6.28
CA ALA A 16 -14.76 3.72 4.84
C ALA A 16 -15.40 4.97 4.21
N GLN A 17 -16.22 5.74 4.95
CA GLN A 17 -16.85 7.00 4.47
C GLN A 17 -16.12 8.29 4.89
N THR A 18 -15.04 8.24 5.67
CA THR A 18 -14.30 9.45 6.08
C THR A 18 -12.84 9.39 5.65
N MET A 19 -12.45 10.27 4.73
CA MET A 19 -11.05 10.46 4.36
C MET A 19 -10.30 11.22 5.47
N ASP A 20 -9.87 10.48 6.47
CA ASP A 20 -9.05 10.99 7.57
C ASP A 20 -7.54 10.77 7.32
N ASN A 21 -6.72 11.20 8.27
CA ASN A 21 -5.26 11.12 8.13
C ASN A 21 -4.78 9.67 7.97
N GLU A 22 -5.39 8.72 8.68
CA GLU A 22 -5.06 7.30 8.62
C GLU A 22 -5.33 6.75 7.21
N ALA A 23 -6.52 7.03 6.66
CA ALA A 23 -6.89 6.62 5.30
C ALA A 23 -5.96 7.21 4.22
N ILE A 24 -5.59 8.50 4.35
CA ILE A 24 -4.67 9.17 3.43
C ILE A 24 -3.27 8.55 3.51
N ALA A 25 -2.75 8.34 4.72
CA ALA A 25 -1.45 7.73 4.95
C ALA A 25 -1.41 6.30 4.41
N GLU A 26 -2.44 5.50 4.69
CA GLU A 26 -2.56 4.15 4.16
C GLU A 26 -2.54 4.14 2.63
N ARG A 27 -3.27 5.05 1.99
CA ARG A 27 -3.28 5.12 0.52
C ARG A 27 -1.91 5.45 -0.06
N PHE A 28 -1.15 6.36 0.55
CA PHE A 28 0.23 6.62 0.12
C PHE A 28 1.18 5.45 0.39
N THR A 29 1.01 4.74 1.51
CA THR A 29 1.77 3.52 1.82
C THR A 29 1.52 2.43 0.77
N ARG A 30 0.26 2.20 0.42
CA ARG A 30 -0.15 1.25 -0.63
C ARG A 30 0.39 1.66 -2.00
N LEU A 31 0.31 2.96 -2.34
CA LEU A 31 0.87 3.48 -3.60
C LEU A 31 2.37 3.20 -3.67
N ALA A 32 3.12 3.51 -2.61
CA ALA A 32 4.56 3.28 -2.57
C ALA A 32 4.92 1.78 -2.68
N ALA A 33 4.13 0.91 -2.06
CA ALA A 33 4.30 -0.54 -2.17
C ALA A 33 4.03 -1.05 -3.59
N LEU A 34 2.94 -0.63 -4.23
CA LEU A 34 2.66 -0.98 -5.64
C LEU A 34 3.76 -0.48 -6.58
N MET A 35 4.21 0.76 -6.39
CA MET A 35 5.31 1.34 -7.15
C MET A 35 6.60 0.52 -6.98
N GLU A 36 6.94 0.08 -5.77
CA GLU A 36 8.10 -0.79 -5.54
C GLU A 36 7.93 -2.16 -6.22
N ILE A 37 6.74 -2.76 -6.13
CA ILE A 37 6.43 -4.03 -6.80
C ILE A 37 6.58 -3.89 -8.32
N ARG A 38 6.09 -2.79 -8.90
CA ARG A 38 6.21 -2.49 -10.34
C ARG A 38 7.65 -2.24 -10.79
N GLY A 39 8.49 -1.72 -9.89
CA GLY A 39 9.88 -1.37 -10.18
C GLY A 39 10.10 0.10 -10.51
N ASP A 40 9.28 0.97 -9.93
CA ASP A 40 9.34 2.42 -10.15
C ASP A 40 10.58 3.08 -9.50
N ASP A 41 10.75 4.35 -9.83
CA ASP A 41 11.79 5.22 -9.27
C ASP A 41 11.78 5.25 -7.72
N THR A 42 12.93 4.89 -7.14
CA THR A 42 13.13 4.79 -5.69
C THR A 42 12.99 6.13 -4.97
N PHE A 43 13.30 7.25 -5.63
CA PHE A 43 13.14 8.58 -5.05
C PHE A 43 11.66 8.92 -4.86
N ARG A 44 10.82 8.65 -5.86
CA ARG A 44 9.36 8.82 -5.75
C ARG A 44 8.75 7.90 -4.69
N ILE A 45 9.15 6.62 -4.66
CA ILE A 45 8.70 5.66 -3.63
C ILE A 45 8.99 6.20 -2.23
N ARG A 46 10.23 6.65 -1.99
CA ARG A 46 10.63 7.23 -0.70
C ARG A 46 9.85 8.48 -0.35
N SER A 47 9.57 9.34 -1.33
CA SER A 47 8.76 10.55 -1.11
C SER A 47 7.36 10.23 -0.60
N TYR A 48 6.70 9.20 -1.15
CA TYR A 48 5.36 8.80 -0.69
C TYR A 48 5.39 8.12 0.68
N ARG A 49 6.42 7.29 0.97
CA ARG A 49 6.59 6.69 2.30
C ARG A 49 6.78 7.75 3.38
N ASN A 50 7.70 8.69 3.15
CA ASN A 50 7.95 9.77 4.10
C ASN A 50 6.67 10.60 4.34
N ALA A 51 5.90 10.87 3.28
CA ALA A 51 4.63 11.58 3.42
C ALA A 51 3.61 10.78 4.23
N ALA A 52 3.47 9.47 3.98
CA ALA A 52 2.58 8.61 4.75
C ALA A 52 2.90 8.63 6.25
N GLU A 53 4.18 8.45 6.61
CA GLU A 53 4.64 8.48 8.02
C GLU A 53 4.33 9.81 8.72
N VAL A 54 4.56 10.92 8.01
CA VAL A 54 4.26 12.26 8.54
C VAL A 54 2.76 12.46 8.71
N ILE A 55 1.95 12.02 7.75
CA ILE A 55 0.49 12.21 7.76
C ILE A 55 -0.17 11.35 8.84
N GLU A 56 0.23 10.09 8.98
CA GLU A 56 -0.31 9.14 9.96
C GLU A 56 -0.19 9.67 11.38
N THR A 57 0.94 10.32 11.68
CA THR A 57 1.25 10.86 13.00
C THR A 57 0.91 12.35 13.16
N TRP A 58 0.37 12.99 12.11
CA TRP A 58 0.10 14.42 12.14
C TRP A 58 -1.02 14.74 13.12
N PRO A 59 -0.81 15.68 14.07
CA PRO A 59 -1.74 15.89 15.19
C PRO A 59 -3.08 16.50 14.77
N ASN A 60 -3.10 17.21 13.64
CA ASN A 60 -4.28 17.93 13.16
C ASN A 60 -4.93 17.18 12.00
N PRO A 61 -6.26 17.14 11.89
CA PRO A 61 -6.91 16.57 10.71
C PRO A 61 -6.48 17.33 9.44
N LEU A 62 -5.94 16.63 8.45
CA LEU A 62 -5.54 17.22 7.17
C LEU A 62 -6.72 17.86 6.46
N LYS A 63 -7.92 17.26 6.59
CA LYS A 63 -9.17 17.83 6.09
C LYS A 63 -9.40 19.26 6.61
N ARG A 64 -9.17 19.47 7.91
CA ARG A 64 -9.32 20.79 8.53
C ARG A 64 -8.30 21.79 8.00
N ILE A 65 -7.04 21.37 7.86
CA ILE A 65 -5.98 22.21 7.27
C ILE A 65 -6.34 22.59 5.83
N ALA A 66 -6.85 21.65 5.05
CA ALA A 66 -7.28 21.89 3.68
C ALA A 66 -8.47 22.87 3.60
N GLU A 67 -9.45 22.77 4.51
CA GLU A 67 -10.61 23.67 4.58
C GLU A 67 -10.22 25.10 5.03
N GLU A 68 -9.32 25.23 6.01
CA GLU A 68 -8.95 26.52 6.60
C GLU A 68 -7.85 27.25 5.79
N GLU A 69 -6.86 26.51 5.30
CA GLU A 69 -5.62 27.07 4.71
C GLU A 69 -5.40 26.64 3.26
N GLY A 70 -6.25 25.76 2.73
CA GLY A 70 -6.13 25.21 1.38
C GLY A 70 -4.87 24.36 1.18
N VAL A 71 -4.51 24.18 -0.09
CA VAL A 71 -3.33 23.40 -0.49
C VAL A 71 -2.02 23.94 0.10
N LYS A 72 -1.95 25.23 0.42
CA LYS A 72 -0.75 25.85 1.00
C LYS A 72 -0.52 25.42 2.45
N GLY A 73 -1.58 25.27 3.24
CA GLY A 73 -1.47 24.73 4.60
C GLY A 73 -0.91 23.31 4.60
N LEU A 74 -1.38 22.46 3.68
CA LEU A 74 -0.85 21.11 3.50
C LEU A 74 0.64 21.09 3.14
N GLN A 75 1.13 22.08 2.39
CA GLN A 75 2.54 22.20 2.00
C GLN A 75 3.48 22.61 3.13
N THR A 76 2.94 22.94 4.31
CA THR A 76 3.75 23.19 5.51
C THR A 76 4.22 21.90 6.19
N LEU A 77 3.59 20.76 5.88
CA LEU A 77 3.95 19.48 6.44
C LEU A 77 5.32 19.03 5.88
N PRO A 78 6.25 18.57 6.73
CA PRO A 78 7.53 18.03 6.27
C PRO A 78 7.34 16.92 5.23
N GLY A 79 8.05 17.01 4.10
CA GLY A 79 7.95 16.02 3.03
C GLY A 79 6.69 16.14 2.15
N VAL A 80 5.74 17.03 2.46
CA VAL A 80 4.52 17.25 1.65
C VAL A 80 4.74 18.42 0.69
N GLY A 81 5.24 18.12 -0.51
CA GLY A 81 5.39 19.10 -1.58
C GLY A 81 4.13 19.30 -2.44
N LYS A 82 4.24 20.08 -3.53
CA LYS A 82 3.13 20.34 -4.49
C LYS A 82 2.46 19.06 -5.00
N ALA A 83 3.26 18.05 -5.35
CA ALA A 83 2.75 16.81 -5.93
C ALA A 83 1.97 15.92 -4.92
N ILE A 84 2.32 15.98 -3.64
CA ILE A 84 1.67 15.21 -2.57
C ILE A 84 0.45 15.97 -2.07
N SER A 85 0.59 17.28 -1.80
CA SER A 85 -0.54 18.13 -1.41
C SER A 85 -1.68 18.13 -2.43
N GLY A 86 -1.38 18.11 -3.74
CA GLY A 86 -2.40 17.94 -4.78
C GLY A 86 -3.19 16.63 -4.64
N LYS A 87 -2.50 15.50 -4.42
CA LYS A 87 -3.16 14.19 -4.23
C LYS A 87 -3.96 14.12 -2.95
N ILE A 88 -3.51 14.79 -1.89
CA ILE A 88 -4.29 14.92 -0.65
C ILE A 88 -5.61 15.64 -0.94
N MET A 89 -5.58 16.75 -1.71
CA MET A 89 -6.81 17.46 -2.10
C MET A 89 -7.74 16.57 -2.93
N GLU A 90 -7.21 15.86 -3.93
CA GLU A 90 -7.98 14.93 -4.76
C GLU A 90 -8.65 13.84 -3.89
N MET A 91 -7.93 13.26 -2.92
CA MET A 91 -8.48 12.27 -2.00
C MET A 91 -9.58 12.83 -1.09
N LEU A 92 -9.39 14.05 -0.58
CA LEU A 92 -10.37 14.71 0.27
C LEU A 92 -11.66 15.06 -0.50
N GLU A 93 -11.55 15.36 -1.80
CA GLU A 93 -12.68 15.73 -2.65
C GLU A 93 -13.41 14.52 -3.25
N SER A 94 -12.66 13.54 -3.78
CA SER A 94 -13.19 12.46 -4.62
C SER A 94 -13.04 11.06 -4.00
N GLY A 95 -12.26 10.91 -2.93
CA GLY A 95 -11.94 9.61 -2.35
C GLY A 95 -10.75 8.87 -3.00
N THR A 96 -10.18 9.42 -4.09
CA THR A 96 -9.04 8.84 -4.82
C THR A 96 -8.17 9.92 -5.46
N PHE A 97 -7.16 9.54 -6.26
CA PHE A 97 -6.32 10.45 -7.03
C PHE A 97 -5.83 9.82 -8.32
N ASP A 98 -5.55 10.61 -9.35
CA ASP A 98 -5.30 10.11 -10.71
C ASP A 98 -4.12 9.13 -10.80
N ALA A 99 -3.06 9.39 -10.03
CA ALA A 99 -1.89 8.53 -10.03
C ALA A 99 -2.15 7.14 -9.41
N TRP A 100 -3.16 7.01 -8.54
CA TRP A 100 -3.61 5.72 -8.01
C TRP A 100 -4.34 4.96 -9.09
N GLU A 101 -5.38 5.57 -9.68
CA GLU A 101 -6.21 4.97 -10.73
C GLU A 101 -5.37 4.51 -11.93
N THR A 102 -4.39 5.34 -12.34
CA THR A 102 -3.50 4.99 -13.46
C THR A 102 -2.60 3.81 -13.12
N LEU A 103 -2.04 3.76 -11.91
CA LEU A 103 -1.13 2.69 -11.50
C LEU A 103 -1.86 1.35 -11.40
N THR A 104 -3.07 1.35 -10.84
CA THR A 104 -3.82 0.11 -10.59
C THR A 104 -4.37 -0.55 -11.84
N LEU A 105 -4.42 0.17 -12.97
CA LEU A 105 -4.69 -0.42 -14.29
C LEU A 105 -3.54 -1.32 -14.79
N GLU A 106 -2.30 -0.99 -14.46
CA GLU A 106 -1.11 -1.72 -14.92
C GLU A 106 -0.61 -2.72 -13.88
N THR A 107 -0.66 -2.34 -12.60
CA THR A 107 -0.28 -3.17 -11.46
C THR A 107 -1.48 -3.26 -10.52
N PRO A 108 -2.35 -4.28 -10.72
CA PRO A 108 -3.56 -4.44 -9.92
C PRO A 108 -3.27 -4.46 -8.43
N GLU A 109 -4.22 -3.95 -7.64
CA GLU A 109 -4.09 -3.94 -6.18
C GLU A 109 -3.89 -5.33 -5.58
N THR A 110 -4.36 -6.39 -6.26
CA THR A 110 -4.14 -7.79 -5.87
C THR A 110 -2.66 -8.17 -5.77
N ALA A 111 -1.76 -7.39 -6.36
CA ALA A 111 -0.32 -7.58 -6.20
C ALA A 111 0.14 -7.26 -4.76
N LEU A 112 -0.59 -6.40 -4.03
CA LEU A 112 -0.35 -6.14 -2.62
C LEU A 112 -0.72 -7.34 -1.74
N ASP A 113 -1.69 -8.16 -2.15
CA ASP A 113 -2.11 -9.34 -1.38
C ASP A 113 -0.98 -10.37 -1.25
N LEU A 114 0.02 -10.32 -2.14
CA LEU A 114 1.23 -11.12 -2.02
C LEU A 114 1.97 -10.84 -0.70
N LEU A 115 1.88 -9.62 -0.17
CA LEU A 115 2.51 -9.23 1.11
C LEU A 115 1.79 -9.84 2.33
N CYS A 116 0.61 -10.42 2.16
CA CYS A 116 -0.08 -11.19 3.21
C CYS A 116 0.48 -12.61 3.36
N VAL A 117 1.33 -13.06 2.43
CA VAL A 117 1.92 -14.40 2.45
C VAL A 117 3.20 -14.38 3.30
N ASP A 118 3.24 -15.21 4.34
CA ASP A 118 4.43 -15.32 5.18
C ASP A 118 5.63 -15.77 4.34
N GLY A 119 6.71 -15.01 4.39
CA GLY A 119 7.91 -15.24 3.56
C GLY A 119 7.95 -14.42 2.27
N VAL A 120 6.87 -13.70 1.93
CA VAL A 120 6.85 -12.73 0.83
C VAL A 120 6.89 -11.31 1.39
N GLY A 121 8.08 -10.72 1.37
CA GLY A 121 8.26 -9.28 1.60
C GLY A 121 8.19 -8.48 0.29
N LEU A 122 8.28 -7.15 0.39
CA LEU A 122 8.26 -6.24 -0.77
C LEU A 122 9.24 -6.62 -1.88
N LYS A 123 10.48 -6.95 -1.52
CA LYS A 123 11.51 -7.37 -2.50
C LYS A 123 11.11 -8.66 -3.25
N THR A 124 10.56 -9.62 -2.51
CA THR A 124 10.08 -10.89 -3.09
C THR A 124 8.88 -10.64 -3.98
N ALA A 125 7.89 -9.86 -3.52
CA ALA A 125 6.72 -9.47 -4.31
C ALA A 125 7.12 -8.74 -5.61
N ALA A 126 8.08 -7.82 -5.52
CA ALA A 126 8.63 -7.13 -6.70
C ALA A 126 9.29 -8.12 -7.67
N THR A 127 10.07 -9.07 -7.19
CA THR A 127 10.70 -10.10 -8.03
C THR A 127 9.64 -10.98 -8.71
N LEU A 128 8.66 -11.47 -7.94
CA LEU A 128 7.53 -12.26 -8.43
C LEU A 128 6.74 -11.52 -9.52
N HIS A 129 6.47 -10.23 -9.32
CA HIS A 129 5.74 -9.42 -10.29
C HIS A 129 6.57 -9.10 -11.53
N GLN A 130 7.78 -8.59 -11.37
CA GLN A 130 8.59 -8.09 -12.49
C GLN A 130 9.07 -9.21 -13.40
N GLN A 131 9.57 -10.30 -12.81
CA GLN A 131 10.16 -11.42 -13.55
C GLN A 131 9.13 -12.48 -13.96
N PHE A 132 8.16 -12.79 -13.10
CA PHE A 132 7.23 -13.90 -13.30
C PHE A 132 5.79 -13.46 -13.58
N LYS A 133 5.52 -12.15 -13.64
CA LYS A 133 4.19 -11.56 -13.92
C LYS A 133 3.10 -12.01 -12.96
N ILE A 134 3.48 -12.33 -11.72
CA ILE A 134 2.56 -12.71 -10.65
C ILE A 134 1.94 -11.42 -10.10
N SER A 135 0.61 -11.34 -10.13
CA SER A 135 -0.12 -10.13 -9.73
C SER A 135 -1.27 -10.42 -8.76
N SER A 136 -1.42 -11.66 -8.31
CA SER A 136 -2.48 -12.09 -7.42
C SER A 136 -2.08 -13.35 -6.63
N LEU A 137 -2.82 -13.64 -5.55
CA LEU A 137 -2.65 -14.90 -4.82
C LEU A 137 -2.92 -16.13 -5.71
N ASP A 138 -3.86 -16.04 -6.65
CA ASP A 138 -4.16 -17.13 -7.57
C ASP A 138 -3.00 -17.40 -8.53
N ASP A 139 -2.37 -16.35 -9.05
CA ASP A 139 -1.15 -16.48 -9.86
C ASP A 139 -0.05 -17.15 -9.04
N LEU A 140 0.15 -16.70 -7.80
CA LEU A 140 1.18 -17.25 -6.92
C LEU A 140 0.92 -18.73 -6.62
N ARG A 141 -0.33 -19.13 -6.35
CA ARG A 141 -0.68 -20.55 -6.12
C ARG A 141 -0.31 -21.42 -7.33
N LYS A 142 -0.64 -20.98 -8.54
CA LYS A 142 -0.31 -21.70 -9.78
C LYS A 142 1.19 -21.80 -9.97
N PHE A 143 1.90 -20.70 -9.72
CA PHE A 143 3.36 -20.64 -9.83
C PHE A 143 4.05 -21.59 -8.85
N VAL A 144 3.62 -21.59 -7.59
CA VAL A 144 4.12 -22.48 -6.54
C VAL A 144 3.81 -23.94 -6.86
N ALA A 145 2.59 -24.26 -7.31
CA ALA A 145 2.21 -25.62 -7.70
C ALA A 145 3.05 -26.18 -8.87
N GLY A 146 3.56 -25.29 -9.74
CA GLY A 146 4.48 -25.65 -10.82
C GLY A 146 5.95 -25.73 -10.42
N GLY A 147 6.29 -25.58 -9.14
CA GLY A 147 7.68 -25.57 -8.66
C GLY A 147 8.44 -24.25 -8.89
N GLY A 148 7.74 -23.18 -9.26
CA GLY A 148 8.36 -21.91 -9.68
C GLY A 148 9.22 -21.22 -8.61
N LEU A 149 9.00 -21.50 -7.31
CA LEU A 149 9.77 -20.89 -6.23
C LEU A 149 11.27 -21.17 -6.30
N GLU A 150 11.68 -22.29 -6.90
CA GLU A 150 13.09 -22.63 -7.10
C GLU A 150 13.81 -21.65 -8.04
N MET A 151 13.05 -20.94 -8.87
CA MET A 151 13.57 -19.95 -9.83
C MET A 151 13.68 -18.54 -9.24
N VAL A 152 13.15 -18.31 -8.03
CA VAL A 152 13.08 -16.97 -7.45
C VAL A 152 14.32 -16.70 -6.62
N ASP A 153 15.14 -15.77 -7.09
CA ASP A 153 16.35 -15.35 -6.37
C ASP A 153 16.05 -14.93 -4.93
N GLY A 154 16.83 -15.48 -4.00
CA GLY A 154 16.69 -15.19 -2.57
C GLY A 154 15.63 -16.02 -1.82
N ILE A 155 14.88 -16.89 -2.51
CA ILE A 155 14.02 -17.88 -1.85
C ILE A 155 14.80 -19.17 -1.64
N GLY A 156 15.21 -19.42 -0.39
CA GLY A 156 15.73 -20.72 0.05
C GLY A 156 14.61 -21.67 0.50
N GLU A 157 14.96 -22.94 0.73
CA GLU A 157 14.04 -24.02 1.12
C GLU A 157 13.08 -23.62 2.26
N LYS A 158 13.61 -23.12 3.38
CA LYS A 158 12.80 -22.67 4.52
C LYS A 158 11.82 -21.54 4.18
N SER A 159 12.22 -20.62 3.28
CA SER A 159 11.34 -19.54 2.85
C SER A 159 10.23 -20.10 1.94
N ALA A 160 10.57 -21.03 1.04
CA ALA A 160 9.60 -21.68 0.18
C ALA A 160 8.56 -22.48 0.99
N GLU A 161 8.99 -23.22 2.01
CA GLU A 161 8.11 -23.93 2.95
C GLU A 161 7.10 -22.98 3.60
N ARG A 162 7.58 -21.85 4.14
CA ARG A 162 6.71 -20.84 4.78
C ARG A 162 5.69 -20.25 3.81
N ILE A 163 6.11 -19.98 2.57
CA ILE A 163 5.22 -19.48 1.52
C ILE A 163 4.13 -20.51 1.20
N MET A 164 4.52 -21.77 0.99
CA MET A 164 3.59 -22.87 0.71
C MET A 164 2.60 -23.09 1.84
N GLU A 165 3.06 -23.07 3.09
CA GLU A 165 2.20 -23.21 4.26
C GLU A 165 1.24 -22.03 4.43
N SER A 166 1.72 -20.81 4.22
CA SER A 166 0.90 -19.61 4.29
C SER A 166 -0.22 -19.64 3.24
N LEU A 167 0.09 -20.01 2.00
CA LEU A 167 -0.90 -20.17 0.94
C LEU A 167 -1.98 -21.21 1.28
N LYS A 168 -1.67 -22.29 2.00
CA LYS A 168 -2.69 -23.28 2.39
C LYS A 168 -3.72 -22.73 3.39
N ARG A 169 -3.41 -21.64 4.10
CA ARG A 169 -4.26 -21.04 5.13
C ARG A 169 -5.10 -19.87 4.60
N LEU A 170 -4.62 -19.21 3.56
CA LEU A 170 -5.33 -18.17 2.81
C LEU A 170 -6.30 -18.81 1.81
#